data_AF-A0A0L8A6A5-F1
#
_entry.id   AF-A0A0L8A6A5-F1
#
_cell.length_a   1.000
_cell.length_b   1.000
_cell.length_c   1.000
_cell.angle_alpha   90.00
_cell.angle_beta   90.00
_cell.angle_gamma   90.00
#
_symmetry.space_group_name_H-M   'P 1'
#
loop_
_entity.id
_entity.type
_entity.pdbx_description
1 polymer ?
#
loop_
_entity_poly.entity_id
_entity_poly.type
_entity_poly.pdbx_seq_one_letter_code
_entity_poly.pdbx_strand_id
1 'polypeptide(L)'
;MSDTANRAFVLSVLVLLLAATRVNHFAAIPDASWAVFFIGGFYLARWTRWAFPLLMVFAVLVDWIVIRSSGLDFWQHYCVSPGYWLLLPAYFTLWAGGMLLGRNYQSARWPVLAKGALLLVASVAVCHLLAQGGFYWSSRNVAEPTLAGWAQNYAQWFGPYLRTTAIYVALAAALQLAVEQVLKLQQARRDIRH
;
A
#
# COMPACT_ATOMS: atom_id res chain seq x y z
N MET A 1 16.98 10.14 17.34
CA MET A 1 17.27 9.19 16.24
C MET A 1 17.57 9.99 14.98
N SER A 2 18.50 9.53 14.14
CA SER A 2 18.78 10.19 12.85
C SER A 2 17.63 9.95 11.86
N ASP A 3 17.47 10.84 10.86
CA ASP A 3 16.47 10.67 9.77
C ASP A 3 16.60 9.30 9.08
N THR A 4 17.84 8.83 8.91
CA THR A 4 18.16 7.49 8.37
C THR A 4 17.64 6.36 9.26
N ALA A 5 17.85 6.42 10.57
CA ALA A 5 17.38 5.38 11.49
C ALA A 5 15.85 5.31 11.53
N ASN A 6 15.17 6.46 11.48
CA ASN A 6 13.70 6.51 11.42
C ASN A 6 13.17 5.87 10.12
N ARG A 7 13.77 6.19 8.97
CA ARG A 7 13.38 5.59 7.67
C ARG A 7 13.61 4.08 7.66
N ALA A 8 14.75 3.62 8.17
CA ALA A 8 15.06 2.18 8.27
C ALA A 8 14.05 1.46 9.17
N PHE A 9 13.68 2.06 10.29
CA PHE A 9 12.65 1.53 11.18
C PHE A 9 11.29 1.42 10.46
N VAL A 10 10.84 2.50 9.81
CA VAL A 10 9.58 2.48 9.04
C VAL A 10 9.60 1.41 7.95
N LEU A 11 10.69 1.31 7.18
CA LEU A 11 10.83 0.28 6.16
C LEU A 11 10.73 -1.13 6.76
N SER A 12 11.38 -1.37 7.89
CA SER A 12 11.35 -2.67 8.58
C SER A 12 9.92 -3.03 9.01
N VAL A 13 9.20 -2.08 9.61
CA VAL A 13 7.79 -2.26 10.00
C VAL A 13 6.91 -2.56 8.77
N LEU A 14 7.12 -1.84 7.66
CA LEU A 14 6.37 -2.05 6.42
C LEU A 14 6.64 -3.43 5.80
N VAL A 15 7.89 -3.89 5.80
CA VAL A 15 8.26 -5.25 5.33
C VAL A 15 7.57 -6.31 6.19
N LEU A 16 7.60 -6.17 7.52
CA LEU A 16 6.95 -7.11 8.44
C LEU A 16 5.43 -7.13 8.25
N LEU A 17 4.80 -5.96 8.10
CA LEU A 17 3.37 -5.85 7.86
C LEU A 17 2.97 -6.48 6.52
N LEU A 18 3.77 -6.27 5.47
CA LEU A 18 3.58 -6.90 4.17
C LEU A 18 3.65 -8.43 4.30
N ALA A 19 4.70 -8.95 4.95
CA ALA A 19 4.88 -10.38 5.14
C ALA A 19 3.72 -11.01 5.93
N ALA A 20 3.32 -10.37 7.03
CA ALA A 20 2.29 -10.91 7.92
C ALA A 20 0.90 -10.99 7.28
N THR A 21 0.57 -10.07 6.38
CA THR A 21 -0.77 -9.95 5.80
C THR A 21 -0.89 -10.54 4.40
N ARG A 22 0.21 -10.55 3.62
CA ARG A 22 0.21 -11.02 2.24
C ARG A 22 0.26 -12.54 2.10
N VAL A 23 0.81 -13.24 3.10
CA VAL A 23 0.86 -14.72 3.11
C VAL A 23 -0.56 -15.34 3.14
N ASN A 24 -1.61 -14.56 3.46
CA ASN A 24 -3.01 -14.99 3.53
C ASN A 24 -3.26 -16.27 4.38
N HIS A 25 -2.30 -16.65 5.22
CA HIS A 25 -2.40 -17.81 6.11
C HIS A 25 -3.50 -17.63 7.17
N PHE A 26 -3.80 -16.38 7.49
CA PHE A 26 -4.87 -15.96 8.38
C PHE A 26 -5.93 -15.23 7.57
N ALA A 27 -6.91 -15.95 7.02
CA ALA A 27 -8.00 -15.37 6.22
C ALA A 27 -8.78 -14.24 6.93
N ALA A 28 -8.64 -14.12 8.25
CA ALA A 28 -9.23 -13.05 9.06
C ALA A 28 -8.55 -11.69 8.91
N ILE A 29 -7.28 -11.61 8.46
CA ILE A 29 -6.53 -10.35 8.35
C ILE A 29 -6.40 -9.97 6.87
N PRO A 30 -7.05 -8.88 6.43
CA PRO A 30 -6.93 -8.43 5.05
C PRO A 30 -5.49 -8.01 4.69
N ASP A 31 -5.11 -8.27 3.44
CA ASP A 31 -3.82 -7.87 2.88
C ASP A 31 -3.59 -6.35 2.98
N ALA A 32 -2.51 -5.93 3.63
CA ALA A 32 -2.14 -4.53 3.83
C ALA A 32 -1.33 -3.95 2.67
N SER A 33 -1.02 -4.73 1.62
CA SER A 33 -0.05 -4.37 0.57
C SER A 33 -0.30 -2.99 -0.03
N TRP A 34 -1.53 -2.65 -0.41
CA TRP A 34 -1.79 -1.35 -1.04
C TRP A 34 -1.54 -0.18 -0.07
N ALA A 35 -1.87 -0.37 1.20
CA ALA A 35 -1.60 0.62 2.24
C ALA A 35 -0.10 0.73 2.51
N VAL A 36 0.63 -0.39 2.54
CA VAL A 36 2.09 -0.42 2.72
C VAL A 36 2.78 0.46 1.66
N PHE A 37 2.38 0.35 0.40
CA PHE A 37 2.98 1.16 -0.67
C PHE A 37 2.61 2.64 -0.59
N PHE A 38 1.37 2.96 -0.22
CA PHE A 38 0.96 4.36 0.01
C PHE A 38 1.71 4.99 1.20
N ILE A 39 1.76 4.29 2.34
CA ILE A 39 2.48 4.73 3.54
C ILE A 39 3.99 4.83 3.26
N GLY A 40 4.54 3.86 2.54
CA GLY A 40 5.93 3.88 2.08
C GLY A 40 6.21 5.11 1.23
N GLY A 41 5.35 5.45 0.28
CA GLY A 41 5.45 6.68 -0.50
C GLY A 41 5.51 7.95 0.35
N PHE A 42 4.75 8.00 1.44
CA PHE A 42 4.72 9.13 2.36
C PHE A 42 6.03 9.26 3.17
N TYR A 43 6.46 8.20 3.87
CA TYR A 43 7.62 8.27 4.77
C TYR A 43 8.97 8.09 4.06
N LEU A 44 9.00 7.27 3.01
CA LEU A 44 10.21 6.81 2.33
C LEU A 44 10.41 7.49 0.97
N ALA A 45 9.74 8.61 0.68
CA ALA A 45 9.86 9.34 -0.58
C ALA A 45 11.31 9.59 -1.03
N ARG A 46 12.22 9.93 -0.11
CA ARG A 46 13.66 10.13 -0.43
C ARG A 46 14.41 8.84 -0.77
N TRP A 47 13.88 7.70 -0.31
CA TRP A 47 14.43 6.36 -0.54
C TRP A 47 13.70 5.62 -1.66
N THR A 48 12.82 6.28 -2.42
CA THR A 48 12.02 5.67 -3.49
C THR A 48 12.83 4.74 -4.40
N ARG A 49 14.02 5.18 -4.85
CA ARG A 49 14.88 4.40 -5.75
C ARG A 49 15.35 3.04 -5.21
N TRP A 50 15.28 2.82 -3.89
CA TRP A 50 15.70 1.59 -3.22
C TRP A 50 14.53 0.91 -2.49
N ALA A 51 13.77 1.67 -1.71
CA ALA A 51 12.69 1.14 -0.87
C ALA A 51 11.51 0.61 -1.69
N PHE A 52 11.12 1.29 -2.77
CA PHE A 52 10.02 0.82 -3.62
C PHE A 52 10.37 -0.48 -4.34
N PRO A 53 11.52 -0.60 -5.06
CA PRO A 53 11.92 -1.87 -5.67
C PRO A 53 12.08 -2.99 -4.64
N LEU A 54 12.63 -2.71 -3.45
CA LEU A 54 12.79 -3.70 -2.39
C LEU A 54 11.44 -4.26 -1.95
N LEU A 55 10.47 -3.40 -1.64
CA LEU A 55 9.12 -3.84 -1.25
C LEU A 55 8.42 -4.59 -2.38
N MET A 56 8.63 -4.20 -3.64
CA MET A 56 8.05 -4.91 -4.79
C MET A 56 8.65 -6.30 -4.95
N VAL A 57 9.97 -6.44 -4.94
CA VAL A 57 10.64 -7.75 -4.99
C VAL A 57 10.21 -8.62 -3.82
N PHE A 58 10.10 -8.03 -2.63
CA PHE A 58 9.64 -8.74 -1.44
C PHE A 58 8.18 -9.22 -1.59
N ALA A 59 7.28 -8.41 -2.14
CA ALA A 59 5.89 -8.80 -2.43
C ALA A 59 5.83 -10.00 -3.39
N VAL A 60 6.60 -9.96 -4.48
CA VAL A 60 6.68 -11.05 -5.47
C VAL A 60 7.28 -12.30 -4.86
N LEU A 61 8.30 -12.17 -4.01
CA LEU A 61 8.90 -13.29 -3.29
C LEU A 61 7.90 -13.97 -2.36
N VAL A 62 7.10 -13.20 -1.63
CA VAL A 62 6.04 -13.73 -0.77
C VAL A 62 5.01 -14.48 -1.61
N ASP A 63 4.55 -13.92 -2.73
CA ASP A 63 3.61 -14.59 -3.64
C ASP A 63 4.19 -15.91 -4.15
N TRP A 64 5.47 -15.91 -4.54
CA TRP A 64 6.17 -17.10 -5.01
C TRP A 64 6.25 -18.20 -3.93
N ILE A 65 6.62 -17.84 -2.70
CA ILE A 65 6.70 -18.79 -1.57
C ILE A 65 5.32 -19.39 -1.28
N VAL A 66 4.28 -18.55 -1.20
CA VAL A 66 2.90 -18.99 -0.90
C VAL A 66 2.40 -19.94 -1.98
N ILE A 67 2.57 -19.59 -3.26
CA ILE A 67 2.11 -20.42 -4.37
C ILE A 67 2.89 -21.74 -4.45
N ARG A 68 4.21 -21.70 -4.25
CA ARG A 68 5.01 -22.94 -4.26
C ARG A 68 4.67 -23.85 -3.08
N SER A 69 4.33 -23.28 -1.93
CA SER A 69 3.89 -24.04 -0.76
C SER A 69 2.55 -24.75 -0.96
N SER A 70 1.70 -24.28 -1.89
CA SER A 70 0.46 -24.96 -2.27
C SER A 70 0.65 -26.07 -3.32
N GLY A 71 1.89 -26.34 -3.74
CA GLY A 71 2.23 -27.40 -4.69
C GLY A 71 2.04 -27.01 -6.16
N LEU A 72 1.75 -25.74 -6.45
CA LEU A 72 1.59 -25.23 -7.82
C LEU A 72 2.82 -24.45 -8.27
N ASP A 73 3.08 -24.44 -9.58
CA ASP A 73 4.03 -23.50 -10.16
C ASP A 73 3.45 -22.08 -10.22
N PHE A 74 4.31 -21.07 -10.07
CA PHE A 74 3.91 -19.66 -9.99
C PHE A 74 2.96 -19.23 -11.13
N TRP A 75 3.33 -19.55 -12.37
CA TRP A 75 2.56 -19.21 -13.58
C TRP A 75 1.35 -20.12 -13.84
N GLN A 76 1.17 -21.18 -13.04
CA GLN A 76 0.01 -22.07 -13.11
C GLN A 76 -1.06 -21.70 -12.09
N HIS A 77 -0.74 -20.84 -11.13
CA HIS A 77 -1.70 -20.40 -10.12
C HIS A 77 -2.77 -19.49 -10.73
N TYR A 78 -4.03 -19.68 -10.32
CA TYR A 78 -5.17 -18.95 -10.89
C TYR A 78 -5.09 -17.42 -10.69
N CYS A 79 -4.38 -16.95 -9.66
CA CYS A 79 -4.14 -15.50 -9.45
C CYS A 79 -3.07 -14.89 -10.35
N VAL A 80 -2.31 -15.70 -11.11
CA VAL A 80 -1.17 -15.23 -11.90
C VAL A 80 -1.52 -15.28 -13.39
N SER A 81 -1.32 -14.16 -14.06
CA SER A 81 -1.48 -14.02 -15.51
C SER A 81 -0.36 -13.15 -16.09
N PRO A 82 -0.20 -13.04 -17.41
CA PRO A 82 0.74 -12.07 -18.01
C PRO A 82 0.54 -10.64 -17.50
N GLY A 83 -0.69 -10.27 -17.12
CA GLY A 83 -1.02 -8.98 -16.51
C GLY A 83 -0.39 -8.74 -15.13
N TYR A 84 0.25 -9.73 -14.52
CA TYR A 84 0.98 -9.57 -13.25
C TYR A 84 2.08 -8.49 -13.35
N TRP A 85 2.64 -8.26 -14.53
CA TRP A 85 3.59 -7.16 -14.78
C TRP A 85 3.00 -5.76 -14.53
N LEU A 86 1.68 -5.59 -14.68
CA LEU A 86 1.00 -4.33 -14.40
C LEU A 86 0.87 -4.02 -12.90
N LEU A 87 1.22 -4.97 -12.01
CA LEU A 87 1.34 -4.68 -10.58
C LEU A 87 2.42 -3.64 -10.29
N LEU A 88 3.52 -3.63 -11.07
CA LEU A 88 4.59 -2.65 -10.86
C LEU A 88 4.09 -1.19 -11.01
N PRO A 89 3.48 -0.78 -12.15
CA PRO A 89 2.92 0.56 -12.26
C PRO A 89 1.71 0.77 -11.32
N ALA A 90 0.89 -0.27 -11.05
CA ALA A 90 -0.22 -0.16 -10.11
C ALA A 90 0.24 0.21 -8.69
N TYR A 91 1.26 -0.46 -8.18
CA TYR A 91 1.79 -0.22 -6.84
C TYR A 91 2.57 1.10 -6.78
N PHE A 92 3.17 1.51 -7.91
CA PHE A 92 3.80 2.82 -8.00
C PHE A 92 2.78 3.97 -7.92
N THR A 93 1.54 3.80 -8.37
CA THR A 93 0.53 4.87 -8.25
C THR A 93 0.15 5.14 -6.78
N LEU A 94 0.10 4.10 -5.95
CA LEU A 94 -0.05 4.19 -4.50
C LEU A 94 1.14 4.90 -3.87
N TRP A 95 2.35 4.48 -4.23
CA TRP A 95 3.59 5.11 -3.77
C TRP A 95 3.64 6.60 -4.14
N ALA A 96 3.33 6.94 -5.39
CA ALA A 96 3.28 8.32 -5.86
C ALA A 96 2.23 9.15 -5.11
N GLY A 97 1.05 8.58 -4.81
CA GLY A 97 0.02 9.22 -3.98
C GLY A 97 0.54 9.57 -2.58
N GLY A 98 1.21 8.62 -1.93
CA GLY A 98 1.88 8.83 -0.65
C GLY A 98 2.95 9.91 -0.71
N MET A 99 3.80 9.89 -1.75
CA MET A 99 4.83 10.92 -1.96
C MET A 99 4.21 12.31 -2.11
N LEU A 100 3.15 12.44 -2.92
CA LEU A 100 2.44 13.70 -3.11
C LEU A 100 1.80 14.21 -1.82
N LEU A 101 1.30 13.30 -0.98
CA LEU A 101 0.78 13.65 0.35
C LEU A 101 1.89 14.17 1.27
N GLY A 102 3.06 13.51 1.28
CA GLY A 102 4.21 13.86 2.12
C GLY A 102 4.94 15.14 1.68
N ARG A 103 4.76 15.59 0.43
CA ARG A 103 5.33 16.86 -0.05
C ARG A 103 4.83 18.03 0.79
N ASN A 104 5.76 18.75 1.42
CA ASN A 104 5.52 19.90 2.29
C ASN A 104 4.62 19.57 3.50
N TYR A 105 4.63 18.31 3.95
CA TYR A 105 3.96 17.94 5.19
C TYR A 105 4.66 18.61 6.38
N GLN A 106 3.89 19.31 7.21
CA GLN A 106 4.38 20.01 8.40
C GLN A 106 3.78 19.45 9.70
N SER A 107 2.49 19.10 9.68
CA SER A 107 1.78 18.48 10.81
C SER A 107 0.44 17.91 10.37
N ALA A 108 -0.11 17.02 11.20
CA ALA A 108 -1.44 16.47 11.05
C ALA A 108 -2.53 17.54 11.30
N ARG A 109 -3.20 17.97 10.23
CA ARG A 109 -4.26 18.98 10.24
C ARG A 109 -5.38 18.60 9.27
N TRP A 110 -6.59 19.15 9.47
CA TRP A 110 -7.77 18.86 8.65
C TRP A 110 -7.55 18.96 7.12
N PRO A 111 -6.88 20.01 6.58
CA PRO A 111 -6.61 20.07 5.14
C PRO A 111 -5.73 18.92 4.62
N VAL A 112 -4.81 18.43 5.45
CA VAL A 112 -3.94 17.30 5.08
C VAL A 112 -4.72 16.00 5.08
N LEU A 113 -5.69 15.83 6.00
CA LEU A 113 -6.59 14.69 6.00
C LEU A 113 -7.45 14.66 4.73
N ALA A 114 -8.04 15.80 4.34
CA ALA A 114 -8.83 15.90 3.11
C ALA A 114 -7.99 15.59 1.86
N LYS A 115 -6.78 16.17 1.76
CA LYS A 115 -5.83 15.86 0.68
C LYS A 115 -5.44 14.39 0.68
N GLY A 116 -5.22 13.81 1.86
CA GLY A 116 -4.87 12.40 2.03
C GLY A 116 -5.97 11.46 1.56
N ALA A 117 -7.23 11.73 1.93
CA ALA A 117 -8.38 10.98 1.49
C ALA A 117 -8.53 11.03 -0.04
N LEU A 118 -8.42 12.22 -0.64
CA LEU A 118 -8.51 12.39 -2.09
C LEU A 118 -7.41 11.61 -2.83
N LEU A 119 -6.15 11.78 -2.41
CA LEU A 119 -5.01 11.09 -3.02
C LEU A 119 -5.11 9.57 -2.84
N LEU A 120 -5.59 9.10 -1.69
CA LEU A 120 -5.78 7.68 -1.45
C LEU A 120 -6.82 7.09 -2.40
N VAL A 121 -8.00 7.72 -2.52
CA VAL A 121 -9.05 7.26 -3.44
C VAL A 121 -8.56 7.25 -4.88
N ALA A 122 -7.89 8.32 -5.33
CA ALA A 122 -7.34 8.40 -6.67
C ALA A 122 -6.27 7.33 -6.94
N SER A 123 -5.31 7.14 -6.02
CA SER A 123 -4.29 6.11 -6.16
C SER A 123 -4.86 4.70 -6.15
N VAL A 124 -5.82 4.42 -5.27
CA VAL A 124 -6.51 3.11 -5.23
C VAL A 124 -7.28 2.86 -6.52
N ALA A 125 -7.95 3.87 -7.07
CA ALA A 125 -8.67 3.74 -8.34
C ALA A 125 -7.72 3.39 -9.49
N VAL A 126 -6.61 4.12 -9.64
CA VAL A 126 -5.64 3.83 -10.71
C VAL A 126 -4.92 2.50 -10.47
N CYS A 127 -4.56 2.18 -9.22
CA CYS A 127 -3.96 0.88 -8.87
C CYS A 127 -4.91 -0.27 -9.22
N HIS A 128 -6.18 -0.17 -8.84
CA HIS A 128 -7.19 -1.18 -9.15
C HIS A 128 -7.37 -1.31 -10.67
N LEU A 129 -7.41 -0.19 -11.39
CA LEU A 129 -7.57 -0.17 -12.85
C LEU A 129 -6.46 -0.96 -13.53
N LEU A 130 -5.21 -0.73 -13.13
CA LEU A 130 -4.05 -1.39 -13.71
C LEU A 130 -3.94 -2.86 -13.29
N ALA A 131 -4.10 -3.15 -12.00
CA ALA A 131 -3.96 -4.51 -11.47
C ALA A 131 -5.11 -5.42 -11.93
N GLN A 132 -6.35 -4.98 -11.72
CA GLN A 132 -7.54 -5.76 -12.07
C GLN A 132 -7.76 -5.78 -13.59
N GLY A 133 -7.55 -4.66 -14.28
CA GLY A 133 -7.62 -4.63 -15.75
C GLY A 133 -6.54 -5.53 -16.35
N GLY A 134 -5.31 -5.43 -15.88
CA GLY A 134 -4.23 -6.32 -16.30
C GLY A 134 -4.58 -7.79 -16.15
N PHE A 135 -5.11 -8.19 -14.99
CA PHE A 135 -5.57 -9.56 -14.78
C PHE A 135 -6.74 -9.93 -15.69
N TYR A 136 -7.82 -9.14 -15.71
CA TYR A 136 -9.06 -9.45 -16.42
C TYR A 136 -8.84 -9.67 -17.93
N TRP A 137 -8.01 -8.85 -18.57
CA TRP A 137 -7.77 -8.92 -20.01
C TRP A 137 -6.71 -9.94 -20.44
N SER A 138 -5.87 -10.43 -19.52
CA SER A 138 -4.77 -11.36 -19.84
C SER A 138 -4.90 -12.74 -19.21
N SER A 139 -5.81 -12.90 -18.25
CA SER A 139 -5.99 -14.14 -17.50
C SER A 139 -6.77 -15.16 -18.31
N ARG A 140 -6.34 -16.41 -18.25
CA ARG A 140 -7.05 -17.55 -18.84
C ARG A 140 -8.37 -17.87 -18.10
N ASN A 141 -8.55 -17.29 -16.91
CA ASN A 141 -9.75 -17.50 -16.10
C ASN A 141 -10.94 -16.66 -16.56
N VAL A 142 -10.72 -15.71 -17.48
CA VAL A 142 -11.79 -14.93 -18.11
C VAL A 142 -11.87 -15.38 -19.57
N ALA A 143 -12.73 -16.37 -19.84
CA ALA A 143 -12.83 -16.98 -21.16
C ALA A 143 -13.26 -15.98 -22.26
N GLU A 144 -14.21 -15.08 -21.94
CA GLU A 144 -14.76 -14.09 -22.88
C GLU A 144 -14.75 -12.69 -22.25
N PRO A 145 -13.61 -11.98 -22.25
CA PRO A 145 -13.51 -10.68 -21.60
C PRO A 145 -14.30 -9.63 -22.38
N THR A 146 -15.34 -9.08 -21.74
CA THR A 146 -16.10 -7.92 -22.25
C THR A 146 -15.84 -6.68 -21.42
N LEU A 147 -16.01 -5.49 -22.02
CA LEU A 147 -15.87 -4.22 -21.31
C LEU A 147 -16.93 -4.07 -20.20
N ALA A 148 -18.16 -4.53 -20.44
CA ALA A 148 -19.24 -4.49 -19.45
C ALA A 148 -18.95 -5.40 -18.24
N GLY A 149 -18.47 -6.63 -18.48
CA GLY A 149 -18.07 -7.54 -17.42
C GLY A 149 -16.88 -7.00 -16.60
N TRP A 150 -15.92 -6.38 -17.28
CA TRP A 150 -14.79 -5.73 -16.62
C TRP A 150 -15.25 -4.58 -15.71
N ALA A 151 -16.13 -3.71 -16.20
CA ALA A 151 -16.66 -2.57 -15.45
C ALA A 151 -17.45 -3.02 -14.22
N GLN A 152 -18.28 -4.07 -14.35
CA GLN A 152 -18.99 -4.67 -13.21
C GLN A 152 -18.02 -5.25 -12.18
N ASN A 153 -17.01 -6.00 -12.64
CA ASN A 153 -16.00 -6.58 -11.76
C ASN A 153 -15.19 -5.49 -11.04
N TYR A 154 -14.84 -4.41 -11.74
CA TYR A 154 -14.11 -3.28 -11.18
C TYR A 154 -14.95 -2.61 -10.08
N ALA A 155 -16.21 -2.31 -10.37
CA ALA A 155 -17.12 -1.67 -9.40
C ALA A 155 -17.34 -2.55 -8.16
N GLN A 156 -17.49 -3.86 -8.36
CA GLN A 156 -17.69 -4.82 -7.27
C GLN A 156 -16.50 -4.87 -6.31
N TRP A 157 -15.27 -4.88 -6.84
CA TRP A 157 -14.06 -5.06 -6.03
C TRP A 157 -13.45 -3.76 -5.53
N PHE A 158 -13.70 -2.63 -6.20
CA PHE A 158 -13.13 -1.34 -5.83
C PHE A 158 -13.42 -0.95 -4.37
N GLY A 159 -14.67 -1.08 -3.91
CA GLY A 159 -15.09 -0.74 -2.54
C GLY A 159 -14.33 -1.52 -1.45
N PRO A 160 -14.31 -2.86 -1.50
CA PRO A 160 -13.54 -3.69 -0.57
C PRO A 160 -12.04 -3.37 -0.51
N TYR A 161 -11.39 -3.19 -1.67
CA TYR A 161 -9.96 -2.84 -1.73
C TYR A 161 -9.70 -1.44 -1.16
N LEU A 162 -10.54 -0.46 -1.50
CA LEU A 162 -10.45 0.89 -0.96
C LEU A 162 -10.64 0.90 0.56
N ARG A 163 -11.65 0.20 1.07
CA ARG A 163 -11.94 0.13 2.51
C ARG A 163 -10.76 -0.46 3.27
N THR A 164 -10.23 -1.58 2.83
CA THR A 164 -9.08 -2.24 3.47
C THR A 164 -7.87 -1.31 3.51
N THR A 165 -7.55 -0.69 2.36
CA THR A 165 -6.44 0.24 2.24
C THR A 165 -6.64 1.45 3.17
N ALA A 166 -7.85 2.02 3.19
CA ALA A 166 -8.20 3.16 4.02
C ALA A 166 -8.09 2.88 5.52
N ILE A 167 -8.47 1.69 5.98
CA ILE A 167 -8.35 1.30 7.39
C ILE A 167 -6.87 1.31 7.82
N TYR A 168 -5.99 0.64 7.08
CA TYR A 168 -4.56 0.60 7.41
C TYR A 168 -3.91 1.99 7.35
N VAL A 169 -4.25 2.80 6.33
CA VAL A 169 -3.75 4.17 6.22
C VAL A 169 -4.28 5.06 7.36
N ALA A 170 -5.55 4.91 7.75
CA ALA A 170 -6.13 5.66 8.86
C ALA A 170 -5.47 5.28 10.20
N LEU A 171 -5.18 4.00 10.44
CA LEU A 171 -4.43 3.56 11.62
C LEU A 171 -3.02 4.18 11.66
N ALA A 172 -2.31 4.18 10.52
CA ALA A 172 -1.01 4.82 10.42
C ALA A 172 -1.08 6.35 10.66
N ALA A 173 -2.12 7.00 10.14
CA ALA A 173 -2.36 8.43 10.34
C ALA A 173 -2.70 8.77 11.80
N ALA A 174 -3.51 7.94 12.46
CA ALA A 174 -3.84 8.10 13.88
C ALA A 174 -2.59 7.95 14.76
N LEU A 175 -1.73 6.98 14.46
CA LEU A 175 -0.45 6.81 15.16
C LEU A 175 0.47 8.02 14.95
N GLN A 176 0.58 8.52 13.72
CA GLN A 176 1.35 9.73 13.40
C GLN A 176 0.84 10.93 14.21
N LEU A 177 -0.47 11.15 14.23
CA LEU A 177 -1.09 12.22 15.01
C LEU A 177 -0.77 12.07 16.50
N ALA A 178 -0.92 10.86 17.06
CA ALA A 178 -0.62 10.61 18.47
C ALA A 178 0.85 10.93 18.81
N VAL A 179 1.80 10.49 17.96
CA VAL A 179 3.22 10.80 18.13
C VAL A 179 3.47 12.31 18.08
N GLU A 180 2.87 13.03 17.12
CA GLU A 180 3.01 14.49 17.02
C GLU A 180 2.47 15.22 18.26
N GLN A 181 1.33 14.77 18.81
CA GLN A 181 0.76 15.37 20.02
C GLN A 181 1.64 15.14 21.25
N VAL A 182 2.16 13.92 21.41
CA VAL A 182 3.08 13.59 22.53
C VAL A 182 4.34 14.45 22.45
N LEU A 183 4.93 14.61 21.27
CA LEU A 183 6.13 15.45 21.09
C LEU A 183 5.85 16.92 21.39
N LYS A 184 4.71 17.47 20.96
CA LYS A 184 4.29 18.85 21.27
C LYS A 184 4.11 19.06 22.77
N LEU A 185 3.46 18.11 23.46
CA LEU A 185 3.26 18.16 24.91
C LEU A 185 4.57 18.06 25.68
N GLN A 186 5.50 17.22 25.23
CA GLN A 186 6.84 17.11 25.83
C GLN A 186 7.63 18.41 25.66
N GLN A 187 7.55 19.05 24.50
CA GLN A 187 8.21 20.32 24.26
C GLN A 187 7.65 21.42 25.16
N ALA A 188 6.32 21.58 25.21
CA ALA A 188 5.67 22.56 26.09
C ALA A 188 6.04 22.35 27.57
N ARG A 189 6.18 21.09 28.02
CA ARG A 189 6.63 20.78 29.40
C ARG A 189 8.08 21.16 29.67
N ARG A 190 8.97 21.09 28.66
CA ARG A 190 10.37 21.53 28.79
C ARG A 190 10.45 23.05 28.87
N ASP A 191 9.69 23.73 28.03
CA ASP A 191 9.70 25.20 27.95
C ASP A 191 9.16 25.86 29.25
N ILE A 192 8.30 25.17 30.01
CA ILE A 192 7.83 25.64 31.34
C ILE A 192 8.86 25.38 32.46
N ARG A 193 9.77 24.42 32.29
CA ARG A 193 10.77 24.04 33.32
C ARG A 193 12.08 24.83 33.23
N HIS A 194 12.27 25.60 32.15
CA HIS A 194 13.41 26.49 31.93
C HIS A 194 12.95 27.94 32.06
#